data_AF-A0A955JR49-F1
#
_entry.id   AF-A0A955JR49-F1
#
_cell.length_a   1.000
_cell.length_b   1.000
_cell.length_c   1.000
_cell.angle_alpha   90.00
_cell.angle_beta   90.00
_cell.angle_gamma   90.00
#
_symmetry.space_group_name_H-M   'P 1'
#
loop_
_entity.id
_entity.type
_entity.pdbx_description
1 polymer ?
#
loop_
_entity_poly.entity_id
_entity_poly.type
_entity_poly.pdbx_seq_one_letter_code
_entity_poly.pdbx_strand_id
1 'polypeptide(L)'
;FMPHALKQNIIYDIDHWVINRSMQLLEALNEDVCFNINLALNTQTGHELTAFIDQQLKYYNLLPERLTFEFKEPKDDTQFQQCEQLSYHLRQKGCHIAIDNFGQNFGIYKSLKDIPADNIKISGDFFNYLAPENNHKIFLQAIIDMAHSLAKCTTAESIETLDAYKTAQALGVDFAQGYHIGRPSTRIHDVETRHL
;
A
#
# COMPACT_ATOMS: atom_id res chain seq x y z
N PHE A 1 -4.81 17.21 -7.72
CA PHE A 1 -3.75 18.00 -7.05
C PHE A 1 -2.38 17.33 -7.17
N MET A 2 -2.25 16.00 -7.04
CA MET A 2 -0.95 15.30 -7.08
C MET A 2 -0.01 15.65 -8.25
N PRO A 3 -0.46 15.74 -9.53
CA PRO A 3 0.43 16.14 -10.62
C PRO A 3 1.00 17.55 -10.46
N HIS A 4 0.25 18.46 -9.83
CA HIS A 4 0.72 19.81 -9.52
C HIS A 4 1.68 19.80 -8.34
N ALA A 5 1.39 19.04 -7.29
CA ALA A 5 2.27 18.91 -6.13
C ALA A 5 3.66 18.38 -6.50
N LEU A 6 3.72 17.37 -7.37
CA LEU A 6 4.96 16.83 -7.94
C LEU A 6 5.73 17.90 -8.73
N LYS A 7 5.05 18.66 -9.59
CA LYS A 7 5.67 19.75 -10.38
C LYS A 7 6.21 20.88 -9.51
N GLN A 8 5.60 21.13 -8.35
CA GLN A 8 5.97 22.20 -7.42
C GLN A 8 6.95 21.73 -6.33
N ASN A 9 7.36 20.46 -6.35
CA ASN A 9 8.24 19.85 -5.34
C ASN A 9 7.74 19.97 -3.88
N ILE A 10 6.42 20.07 -3.67
CA ILE A 10 5.79 20.17 -2.34
C ILE A 10 5.35 18.82 -1.78
N ILE A 11 5.67 17.72 -2.47
CA ILE A 11 5.31 16.36 -2.05
C ILE A 11 5.92 16.02 -0.70
N TYR A 12 7.14 16.49 -0.44
CA TYR A 12 7.79 16.32 0.85
C TYR A 12 6.96 16.90 2.00
N ASP A 13 6.47 18.13 1.85
CA ASP A 13 5.66 18.80 2.88
C ASP A 13 4.32 18.09 3.08
N ILE A 14 3.73 17.58 1.98
CA ILE A 14 2.49 16.80 2.03
C ILE A 14 2.71 15.48 2.79
N ASP A 15 3.77 14.73 2.48
CA ASP A 15 4.09 13.48 3.15
C ASP A 15 4.31 13.71 4.65
N HIS A 16 5.07 14.76 5.02
CA HIS A 16 5.27 15.14 6.43
C HIS A 16 3.97 15.45 7.16
N TRP A 17 3.11 16.24 6.51
CA TRP A 17 1.82 16.61 7.07
C TRP A 17 0.91 15.38 7.23
N VAL A 18 0.82 14.51 6.21
CA VAL A 18 -0.01 13.31 6.22
C VAL A 18 0.47 12.34 7.29
N ILE A 19 1.78 12.07 7.39
CA ILE A 19 2.36 11.17 8.39
C ILE A 19 2.04 11.68 9.80
N ASN A 20 2.35 12.94 10.09
CA ASN A 20 2.10 13.52 11.40
C ASN A 20 0.62 13.48 11.76
N ARG A 21 -0.26 13.85 10.82
CA ARG A 21 -1.70 13.85 11.07
C ARG A 21 -2.25 12.43 11.26
N SER A 22 -1.75 11.46 10.51
CA SER A 22 -2.16 10.06 10.61
C SER A 22 -1.76 9.47 11.97
N MET A 23 -0.52 9.69 12.40
CA MET A 23 -0.02 9.23 13.69
C MET A 23 -0.74 9.91 14.87
N GLN A 24 -0.98 11.23 14.77
CA GLN A 24 -1.78 11.96 15.76
C GLN A 24 -3.20 11.39 15.89
N LEU A 25 -3.84 11.09 14.77
CA LEU A 25 -5.18 10.50 14.77
C LEU A 25 -5.18 9.08 15.33
N LEU A 26 -4.19 8.26 14.95
CA LEU A 26 -4.06 6.89 15.40
C LEU A 26 -3.89 6.79 16.92
N GLU A 27 -3.10 7.71 17.50
CA GLU A 27 -2.93 7.84 18.95
C GLU A 27 -4.24 8.24 19.63
N ALA A 28 -4.93 9.26 19.08
CA ALA A 28 -6.14 9.81 19.67
C ALA A 28 -7.35 8.85 19.64
N LEU A 29 -7.45 7.96 18.64
CA LEU A 29 -8.56 7.01 18.54
C LEU A 29 -8.51 5.96 19.65
N ASN A 30 -7.30 5.53 20.05
CA ASN A 30 -7.10 4.49 21.06
C ASN A 30 -7.96 3.21 20.86
N GLU A 31 -8.32 2.93 19.60
CA GLU A 31 -9.02 1.73 19.15
C GLU A 31 -8.03 0.77 18.50
N ASP A 32 -8.40 -0.50 18.34
CA ASP A 32 -7.60 -1.49 17.61
C ASP A 32 -7.78 -1.32 16.09
N VAL A 33 -7.23 -0.23 15.56
CA VAL A 33 -7.26 0.12 14.14
C VAL A 33 -5.85 0.28 13.59
N CYS A 34 -5.64 -0.13 12.34
CA CYS A 34 -4.39 0.05 11.61
C CYS A 34 -4.57 1.07 10.50
N PHE A 35 -3.56 1.90 10.24
CA PHE A 35 -3.56 2.88 9.17
C PHE A 35 -2.57 2.52 8.07
N ASN A 36 -3.01 2.70 6.83
CA ASN A 36 -2.17 2.61 5.66
C ASN A 36 -1.87 4.03 5.14
N ILE A 37 -0.59 4.39 5.04
CA ILE A 37 -0.13 5.72 4.63
C ILE A 37 0.64 5.61 3.33
N ASN A 38 0.15 6.28 2.29
CA ASN A 38 0.86 6.40 1.03
C ASN A 38 2.08 7.31 1.17
N LEU A 39 3.22 6.88 0.66
CA LEU A 39 4.46 7.64 0.59
C LEU A 39 4.93 7.79 -0.86
N ALA A 40 5.37 8.99 -1.22
CA ALA A 40 5.95 9.21 -2.52
C ALA A 40 7.45 8.93 -2.50
N LEU A 41 7.91 8.04 -3.39
CA LEU A 41 9.33 7.86 -3.66
C LEU A 41 9.86 9.12 -4.37
N ASN A 42 10.69 9.88 -3.67
CA ASN A 42 11.37 11.04 -4.23
C ASN A 42 12.85 11.02 -3.84
N THR A 43 13.69 11.58 -4.71
CA THR A 43 15.15 11.43 -4.63
C THR A 43 15.82 12.23 -3.53
N GLN A 44 15.10 13.15 -2.87
CA GLN A 44 15.73 14.14 -2.00
C GLN A 44 15.69 13.79 -0.50
N THR A 45 14.93 12.78 -0.07
CA THR A 45 14.39 12.84 1.31
C THR A 45 14.49 11.56 2.12
N GLY A 46 15.12 10.50 1.63
CA GLY A 46 15.16 9.20 2.32
C GLY A 46 15.63 9.28 3.79
N HIS A 47 16.74 9.97 4.06
CA HIS A 47 17.29 10.09 5.42
C HIS A 47 16.52 11.05 6.33
N GLU A 48 16.08 12.19 5.80
CA GLU A 48 15.32 13.17 6.59
C GLU A 48 13.92 12.64 6.93
N LEU A 49 13.26 11.98 5.98
CA LEU A 49 11.94 11.39 6.16
C LEU A 49 11.97 10.22 7.16
N THR A 50 12.99 9.35 7.09
CA THR A 50 13.15 8.25 8.06
C THR A 50 13.39 8.77 9.48
N ALA A 51 14.24 9.78 9.63
CA ALA A 51 14.45 10.43 10.93
C ALA A 51 13.16 11.09 11.46
N PHE A 52 12.39 11.74 10.58
CA PHE A 52 11.10 12.32 10.94
C PHE A 52 10.09 11.26 11.40
N ILE A 53 9.94 10.16 10.65
CA ILE A 53 9.05 9.04 11.01
C ILE A 53 9.46 8.47 12.37
N ASP A 54 10.74 8.23 12.60
CA ASP A 54 11.26 7.74 13.87
C ASP A 54 10.90 8.68 15.05
N GLN A 55 11.03 9.99 14.83
CA GLN A 55 10.66 11.00 15.82
C GLN A 55 9.15 10.98 16.11
N GLN A 56 8.30 10.89 15.08
CA GLN A 56 6.85 10.88 15.25
C GLN A 56 6.36 9.61 15.94
N LEU A 57 6.87 8.44 15.55
CA LEU A 57 6.57 7.16 16.21
C LEU A 57 6.84 7.23 17.72
N LYS A 58 8.00 7.79 18.09
CA LYS A 58 8.39 7.98 19.49
C LYS A 58 7.53 9.04 20.20
N TYR A 59 7.25 10.16 19.53
CA TYR A 59 6.50 11.27 20.11
C TYR A 59 5.07 10.87 20.48
N TYR A 60 4.38 10.15 19.59
CA TYR A 60 3.02 9.66 19.83
C TYR A 60 2.96 8.31 20.55
N ASN A 61 4.11 7.72 20.92
CA ASN A 61 4.19 6.41 21.58
C ASN A 61 3.34 5.32 20.89
N LEU A 62 3.40 5.28 19.56
CA LEU A 62 2.61 4.35 18.75
C LEU A 62 3.26 2.97 18.67
N LEU A 63 2.43 1.94 18.58
CA LEU A 63 2.84 0.61 18.16
C LEU A 63 3.10 0.64 16.64
N PRO A 64 4.35 0.45 16.17
CA PRO A 64 4.68 0.62 14.75
C PRO A 64 3.94 -0.35 13.83
N GLU A 65 3.60 -1.54 14.33
CA GLU A 65 2.81 -2.60 13.66
C GLU A 65 1.40 -2.14 13.26
N ARG A 66 0.90 -1.04 13.84
CA ARG A 66 -0.38 -0.44 13.44
C ARG A 66 -0.28 0.45 12.20
N LEU A 67 0.92 0.62 11.65
CA LEU A 67 1.18 1.45 10.48
C LEU A 67 1.72 0.61 9.33
N THR A 68 1.03 0.70 8.21
CA THR A 68 1.52 0.20 6.92
C THR A 68 1.90 1.39 6.05
N PHE A 69 3.11 1.40 5.52
CA PHE A 69 3.51 2.39 4.52
C PHE A 69 3.38 1.81 3.12
N GLU A 70 2.68 2.53 2.24
CA GLU A 70 2.39 2.12 0.87
C GLU A 70 3.25 2.90 -0.12
N PHE A 71 3.93 2.18 -1.02
CA PHE A 71 4.72 2.78 -2.10
C PHE A 71 4.16 2.34 -3.43
N LYS A 72 4.06 3.25 -4.41
CA LYS A 72 3.82 2.84 -5.79
C LYS A 72 4.93 1.91 -6.27
N GLU A 73 4.56 0.98 -7.13
CA GLU A 73 5.54 0.11 -7.80
C GLU A 73 6.67 0.96 -8.44
N PRO A 74 7.95 0.72 -8.05
CA PRO A 74 9.08 1.48 -8.58
C PRO A 74 9.20 1.36 -10.10
N LYS A 75 9.52 2.47 -10.77
CA LYS A 75 9.57 2.53 -12.24
C LYS A 75 10.96 2.39 -12.84
N ASP A 76 11.98 2.57 -12.01
CA ASP A 76 13.40 2.53 -12.40
C ASP A 76 14.26 2.04 -11.22
N ASP A 77 15.54 1.74 -11.48
CA ASP A 77 16.45 1.22 -10.47
C ASP A 77 16.71 2.21 -9.32
N THR A 78 16.59 3.52 -9.55
CA THR A 78 16.81 4.53 -8.51
C THR A 78 15.66 4.53 -7.51
N GLN A 79 14.42 4.55 -8.02
CA GLN A 79 13.21 4.41 -7.20
C GLN A 79 13.18 3.06 -6.48
N PHE A 80 13.64 2.00 -7.16
CA PHE A 80 13.71 0.67 -6.57
C PHE A 80 14.63 0.66 -5.34
N GLN A 81 15.86 1.15 -5.47
CA GLN A 81 16.82 1.22 -4.35
C GLN A 81 16.28 2.08 -3.20
N GLN A 82 15.60 3.19 -3.50
CA GLN A 82 14.99 4.04 -2.48
C GLN A 82 13.86 3.33 -1.74
N CYS A 83 12.97 2.67 -2.48
CA CYS A 83 11.86 1.91 -1.92
C CYS A 83 12.38 0.77 -1.03
N GLU A 84 13.36 0.02 -1.51
CA GLU A 84 13.99 -1.08 -0.79
C GLU A 84 14.62 -0.60 0.54
N GLN A 85 15.47 0.43 0.48
CA GLN A 85 16.15 0.99 1.66
C GLN A 85 15.15 1.51 2.71
N LEU A 86 14.15 2.27 2.26
CA LEU A 86 13.12 2.82 3.14
C LEU A 86 12.26 1.71 3.76
N SER A 87 11.92 0.70 2.96
CA SER A 87 11.16 -0.47 3.43
C SER A 87 11.93 -1.24 4.50
N TYR A 88 13.23 -1.46 4.33
CA TYR A 88 14.06 -2.08 5.36
C TYR A 88 14.09 -1.27 6.65
N HIS A 89 14.28 0.05 6.57
CA HIS A 89 14.29 0.92 7.75
C HIS A 89 12.96 0.84 8.51
N LEU A 90 11.84 1.01 7.82
CA LEU A 90 10.51 1.01 8.43
C LEU A 90 10.17 -0.35 9.06
N ARG A 91 10.55 -1.46 8.42
CA ARG A 91 10.38 -2.79 8.99
C ARG A 91 11.23 -3.03 10.23
N GLN A 92 12.46 -2.49 10.28
CA GLN A 92 13.27 -2.56 11.50
C GLN A 92 12.62 -1.84 12.69
N LYS A 93 11.72 -0.87 12.43
CA LYS A 93 10.90 -0.24 13.47
C LYS A 93 9.66 -1.05 13.83
N GLY A 94 9.29 -2.05 13.03
CA GLY A 94 8.08 -2.86 13.20
C GLY A 94 6.89 -2.40 12.37
N CYS A 95 7.05 -1.39 11.50
CA CYS A 95 6.00 -1.00 10.56
C CYS A 95 5.85 -2.05 9.45
N HIS A 96 4.65 -2.11 8.88
CA HIS A 96 4.38 -2.92 7.69
C HIS A 96 4.62 -2.15 6.40
N ILE A 97 4.86 -2.90 5.32
CA ILE A 97 5.10 -2.33 4.00
C ILE A 97 4.12 -2.91 2.98
N ALA A 98 3.56 -2.05 2.13
CA ALA A 98 2.77 -2.47 0.98
C ALA A 98 3.28 -1.86 -0.32
N ILE A 99 3.17 -2.61 -1.42
CA ILE A 99 3.37 -2.07 -2.78
C ILE A 99 2.01 -1.81 -3.40
N ASP A 100 1.77 -0.55 -3.71
CA ASP A 100 0.55 -0.01 -4.30
C ASP A 100 0.59 -0.04 -5.84
N ASN A 101 -0.59 -0.15 -6.46
CA ASN A 101 -0.77 -0.19 -7.92
C ASN A 101 0.08 -1.25 -8.64
N PHE A 102 0.27 -2.41 -8.00
CA PHE A 102 1.14 -3.47 -8.48
C PHE A 102 0.64 -4.09 -9.80
N GLY A 103 1.57 -4.46 -10.68
CA GLY A 103 1.29 -5.16 -11.93
C GLY A 103 1.29 -4.28 -13.17
N GLN A 104 1.60 -2.99 -13.03
CA GLN A 104 1.59 -2.02 -14.14
C GLN A 104 2.96 -1.88 -14.82
N ASN A 105 4.04 -2.29 -14.17
CA ASN A 105 5.41 -2.16 -14.70
C ASN A 105 6.03 -3.54 -15.03
N PHE A 106 7.07 -3.57 -15.86
CA PHE A 106 7.75 -4.82 -16.24
C PHE A 106 8.63 -5.42 -15.11
N GLY A 107 8.86 -4.67 -14.02
CA GLY A 107 9.74 -5.04 -12.89
C GLY A 107 9.10 -5.88 -11.78
N ILE A 108 7.86 -6.36 -11.98
CA ILE A 108 7.01 -7.10 -11.02
C ILE A 108 7.79 -8.10 -10.16
N TYR A 109 8.58 -8.97 -10.78
CA TYR A 109 9.31 -10.01 -10.05
C TYR A 109 10.36 -9.44 -9.08
N LYS A 110 11.12 -8.43 -9.52
CA LYS A 110 12.16 -7.80 -8.69
C LYS A 110 11.51 -7.13 -7.48
N SER A 111 10.43 -6.38 -7.69
CA SER A 111 9.64 -5.76 -6.64
C SER A 111 9.09 -6.79 -5.64
N LEU A 112 8.50 -7.89 -6.11
CA LEU A 112 7.97 -8.96 -5.25
C LEU A 112 9.04 -9.67 -4.43
N LYS A 113 10.22 -9.88 -5.01
CA LYS A 113 11.28 -10.67 -4.40
C LYS A 113 12.10 -9.87 -3.39
N ASP A 114 12.53 -8.69 -3.80
CA ASP A 114 13.65 -7.98 -3.15
C ASP A 114 13.15 -6.82 -2.26
N ILE A 115 11.98 -6.23 -2.54
CA ILE A 115 11.34 -5.28 -1.60
C ILE A 115 10.69 -6.10 -0.49
N PRO A 116 10.99 -5.83 0.80
CA PRO A 116 10.46 -6.61 1.91
C PRO A 116 9.02 -6.18 2.24
N ALA A 117 8.12 -6.19 1.26
CA ALA A 117 6.71 -5.88 1.45
C ALA A 117 5.96 -7.03 2.13
N ASP A 118 5.00 -6.70 2.98
CA ASP A 118 4.08 -7.65 3.62
C ASP A 118 2.80 -7.83 2.80
N ASN A 119 2.43 -6.82 2.00
CA ASN A 119 1.21 -6.79 1.20
C ASN A 119 1.47 -6.23 -0.21
N ILE A 120 0.76 -6.78 -1.19
CA ILE A 120 0.79 -6.35 -2.59
C ILE A 120 -0.62 -5.93 -3.00
N LYS A 121 -0.79 -4.66 -3.35
CA LYS A 121 -2.08 -4.10 -3.74
C LYS A 121 -2.21 -4.09 -5.26
N ILE A 122 -3.17 -4.85 -5.76
CA ILE A 122 -3.43 -5.06 -7.17
C ILE A 122 -4.54 -4.10 -7.60
N SER A 123 -4.29 -3.32 -8.66
CA SER A 123 -5.26 -2.36 -9.18
C SER A 123 -6.58 -3.04 -9.57
N GLY A 124 -7.70 -2.40 -9.24
CA GLY A 124 -9.06 -2.84 -9.62
C GLY A 124 -9.28 -2.99 -11.12
N ASP A 125 -8.47 -2.32 -11.94
CA ASP A 125 -8.50 -2.48 -13.39
C ASP A 125 -8.30 -3.95 -13.80
N PHE A 126 -7.53 -4.73 -13.04
CA PHE A 126 -7.37 -6.16 -13.30
C PHE A 126 -8.64 -6.96 -13.06
N PHE A 127 -9.53 -6.51 -12.15
CA PHE A 127 -10.75 -7.23 -11.77
C PHE A 127 -11.97 -6.80 -12.58
N ASN A 128 -11.98 -5.56 -13.09
CA ASN A 128 -13.09 -5.01 -13.86
C ASN A 128 -13.20 -5.54 -15.30
N TYR A 129 -12.11 -6.11 -15.87
CA TYR A 129 -12.03 -6.54 -17.28
C TYR A 129 -11.81 -8.05 -17.48
N LEU A 130 -12.27 -8.89 -16.56
CA LEU A 130 -12.11 -10.35 -16.63
C LEU A 130 -13.24 -11.00 -17.43
N ALA A 131 -13.23 -10.82 -18.75
CA ALA A 131 -14.01 -11.67 -19.65
C ALA A 131 -13.47 -13.12 -19.63
N PRO A 132 -14.30 -14.17 -19.82
CA PRO A 132 -13.90 -15.58 -19.67
C PRO A 132 -12.75 -16.03 -20.58
N GLU A 133 -12.53 -15.36 -21.71
CA GLU A 133 -11.54 -15.76 -22.73
C GLU A 133 -10.18 -15.05 -22.56
N ASN A 134 -9.96 -14.35 -21.44
CA ASN A 134 -8.88 -13.37 -21.36
C ASN A 134 -7.63 -13.90 -20.63
N ASN A 135 -6.47 -13.85 -21.29
CA ASN A 135 -5.14 -14.12 -20.71
C ASN A 135 -4.86 -13.32 -19.42
N HIS A 136 -5.60 -12.23 -19.21
CA HIS A 136 -5.54 -11.41 -18.00
C HIS A 136 -5.86 -12.18 -16.71
N LYS A 137 -6.81 -13.13 -16.74
CA LYS A 137 -7.12 -13.93 -15.54
C LYS A 137 -5.95 -14.83 -15.14
N ILE A 138 -5.30 -15.45 -16.12
CA ILE A 138 -4.12 -16.32 -15.92
C ILE A 138 -2.96 -15.50 -15.35
N PHE A 139 -2.71 -14.31 -15.92
CA PHE A 139 -1.68 -13.41 -15.44
C PHE A 139 -1.93 -12.95 -14.00
N LEU A 140 -3.17 -12.56 -13.69
CA LEU A 140 -3.55 -12.14 -12.35
C LEU A 140 -3.41 -13.28 -11.33
N GLN A 141 -3.85 -14.50 -11.67
CA GLN A 141 -3.63 -15.67 -10.82
C GLN A 141 -2.15 -15.92 -10.56
N ALA A 142 -1.30 -15.82 -11.60
CA ALA A 142 0.14 -16.00 -11.46
C ALA A 142 0.79 -14.95 -10.52
N ILE A 143 0.31 -13.70 -10.53
CA ILE A 143 0.75 -12.67 -9.57
C ILE A 143 0.37 -13.05 -8.14
N ILE A 144 -0.88 -13.47 -7.92
CA ILE A 144 -1.39 -13.84 -6.60
C ILE A 144 -0.62 -15.05 -6.06
N ASP A 145 -0.48 -16.10 -6.86
CA ASP A 145 0.26 -17.32 -6.50
C ASP A 145 1.74 -17.00 -6.16
N MET A 146 2.35 -16.08 -6.89
CA MET A 146 3.73 -15.65 -6.64
C MET A 146 3.86 -14.85 -5.35
N ALA A 147 2.91 -13.94 -5.07
CA ALA A 147 2.88 -13.19 -3.82
C ALA A 147 2.75 -14.14 -2.62
N HIS A 148 1.81 -15.09 -2.67
CA HIS A 148 1.63 -16.11 -1.62
C HIS A 148 2.84 -17.02 -1.46
N SER A 149 3.46 -17.45 -2.57
CA SER A 149 4.69 -18.26 -2.55
C SER A 149 5.87 -17.52 -1.90
N LEU A 150 5.84 -16.19 -1.90
CA LEU A 150 6.81 -15.32 -1.24
C LEU A 150 6.35 -14.82 0.14
N ALA A 151 5.32 -15.47 0.70
CA ALA A 151 4.70 -15.17 2.00
C ALA A 151 4.21 -13.72 2.12
N LYS A 152 3.65 -13.17 1.04
CA LYS A 152 3.05 -11.83 1.00
C LYS A 152 1.54 -11.95 0.87
N CYS A 153 0.81 -11.08 1.55
CA CYS A 153 -0.62 -10.92 1.35
C CYS A 153 -0.90 -10.14 0.06
N THR A 154 -2.13 -10.21 -0.40
CA THR A 154 -2.63 -9.51 -1.57
C THR A 154 -3.89 -8.72 -1.24
N THR A 155 -4.01 -7.52 -1.80
CA THR A 155 -5.20 -6.67 -1.69
C THR A 155 -5.71 -6.31 -3.07
N ALA A 156 -6.97 -6.57 -3.37
CA ALA A 156 -7.63 -6.08 -4.57
C ALA A 156 -8.18 -4.67 -4.31
N GLU A 157 -7.72 -3.68 -5.07
CA GLU A 157 -8.17 -2.29 -4.95
C GLU A 157 -9.31 -1.96 -5.90
N SER A 158 -9.95 -0.80 -5.70
CA SER A 158 -11.03 -0.29 -6.55
C SER A 158 -12.12 -1.32 -6.87
N ILE A 159 -12.47 -2.17 -5.90
CA ILE A 159 -13.58 -3.11 -5.99
C ILE A 159 -14.90 -2.36 -5.79
N GLU A 160 -15.60 -2.08 -6.88
CA GLU A 160 -16.83 -1.28 -6.89
C GLU A 160 -18.11 -2.10 -7.10
N THR A 161 -17.99 -3.34 -7.55
CA THR A 161 -19.13 -4.22 -7.83
C THR A 161 -19.03 -5.55 -7.08
N LEU A 162 -20.18 -6.19 -6.85
CA LEU A 162 -20.25 -7.53 -6.26
C LEU A 162 -19.54 -8.57 -7.14
N ASP A 163 -19.58 -8.41 -8.46
CA ASP A 163 -18.95 -9.34 -9.40
C ASP A 163 -17.42 -9.24 -9.35
N ALA A 164 -16.87 -8.02 -9.27
CA ALA A 164 -15.43 -7.81 -9.05
C ALA A 164 -14.99 -8.40 -7.71
N TYR A 165 -15.78 -8.20 -6.64
CA TYR A 165 -15.53 -8.78 -5.31
C TYR A 165 -15.48 -10.31 -5.35
N LYS A 166 -16.51 -10.95 -5.92
CA LYS A 166 -16.56 -12.41 -6.08
C LYS A 166 -15.40 -12.94 -6.91
N THR A 167 -14.97 -12.18 -7.91
CA THR A 167 -13.84 -12.57 -8.74
C THR A 167 -12.52 -12.50 -7.95
N ALA A 168 -12.29 -11.44 -7.18
CA ALA A 168 -11.13 -11.34 -6.30
C ALA A 168 -11.08 -12.50 -5.28
N GLN A 169 -12.23 -12.79 -4.65
CA GLN A 169 -12.36 -13.93 -3.73
C GLN A 169 -12.06 -15.27 -4.43
N ALA A 170 -12.62 -15.50 -5.63
CA ALA A 170 -12.39 -16.74 -6.37
C ALA A 170 -10.93 -16.94 -6.84
N LEU A 171 -10.17 -15.85 -6.98
CA LEU A 171 -8.75 -15.88 -7.32
C LEU A 171 -7.85 -16.05 -6.08
N GLY A 172 -8.42 -16.03 -4.87
CA GLY A 172 -7.70 -16.20 -3.61
C GLY A 172 -7.05 -14.92 -3.09
N VAL A 173 -7.51 -13.73 -3.48
CA VAL A 173 -7.01 -12.48 -2.90
C VAL A 173 -7.34 -12.43 -1.40
N ASP A 174 -6.43 -11.93 -0.56
CA ASP A 174 -6.59 -11.94 0.89
C ASP A 174 -7.50 -10.81 1.42
N PHE A 175 -7.42 -9.63 0.79
CA PHE A 175 -8.14 -8.42 1.19
C PHE A 175 -8.78 -7.70 0.00
N ALA A 176 -9.85 -6.93 0.25
CA ALA A 176 -10.47 -6.05 -0.76
C ALA A 176 -10.63 -4.61 -0.25
N GLN A 177 -10.39 -3.65 -1.12
CA GLN A 177 -10.63 -2.23 -0.91
C GLN A 177 -11.40 -1.65 -2.10
N GLY A 178 -12.44 -0.85 -1.84
CA GLY A 178 -13.19 -0.17 -2.89
C GLY A 178 -14.61 0.21 -2.46
N TYR A 179 -15.35 0.90 -3.31
CA TYR A 179 -16.68 1.42 -2.97
C TYR A 179 -17.72 0.34 -2.66
N HIS A 180 -17.51 -0.90 -3.11
CA HIS A 180 -18.35 -2.03 -2.70
C HIS A 180 -18.16 -2.37 -1.22
N ILE A 181 -16.94 -2.19 -0.70
CA ILE A 181 -16.56 -2.46 0.69
C ILE A 181 -16.92 -1.26 1.58
N GLY A 182 -16.45 -0.07 1.19
CA GLY A 182 -16.63 1.15 1.95
C GLY A 182 -16.08 2.36 1.19
N ARG A 183 -16.76 3.50 1.31
CA ARG A 183 -16.31 4.75 0.70
C ARG A 183 -15.38 5.52 1.65
N PRO A 184 -14.41 6.30 1.10
CA PRO A 184 -13.65 7.25 1.91
C PRO A 184 -14.57 8.16 2.71
N SER A 185 -14.28 8.32 4.01
CA SER A 185 -15.07 9.13 4.92
C SER A 185 -14.15 10.03 5.75
N THR A 186 -14.69 11.16 6.21
CA THR A 186 -14.01 12.06 7.15
C THR A 186 -14.10 11.57 8.59
N ARG A 187 -14.88 10.51 8.84
CA ARG A 187 -15.00 9.82 10.12
C ARG A 187 -14.53 8.39 9.94
N ILE A 188 -13.86 7.87 10.95
CA ILE A 188 -13.56 6.46 11.04
C ILE A 188 -14.85 5.81 11.54
N HIS A 189 -15.48 5.05 10.66
CA HIS A 189 -16.61 4.19 10.99
C HIS A 189 -16.06 2.85 11.46
N ASP A 190 -16.89 1.99 12.05
CA ASP A 190 -16.53 0.60 12.29
C ASP A 190 -16.07 -0.03 10.96
N VAL A 191 -14.75 -0.11 10.77
CA VAL A 191 -14.17 -0.74 9.58
C VAL A 191 -14.19 -2.22 9.87
N GLU A 192 -15.18 -2.93 9.34
CA GLU A 192 -15.12 -4.39 9.35
C GLU A 192 -13.98 -4.81 8.43
N THR A 193 -12.86 -5.26 9.02
CA THR A 193 -11.82 -5.98 8.29
C THR A 193 -12.42 -7.30 7.82
N ARG A 194 -12.83 -7.36 6.55
CA ARG A 194 -13.30 -8.60 5.93
C ARG A 194 -12.17 -9.24 5.17
N HIS A 195 -11.60 -10.30 5.75
CA HIS A 195 -10.84 -11.28 4.99
C HIS A 195 -11.79 -11.91 3.96
N LEU A 196 -11.31 -12.04 2.72
CA LEU A 196 -12.08 -12.67 1.64
C LEU A 196 -12.20 -14.19 1.85
#